data_AF-A0A368T701-F1
#
_entry.id   AF-A0A368T701-F1
#
_cell.length_a   1.000
_cell.length_b   1.000
_cell.length_c   1.000
_cell.angle_alpha   90.00
_cell.angle_beta   90.00
_cell.angle_gamma   90.00
#
_symmetry.space_group_name_H-M   'P 1'
#
loop_
_entity.id
_entity.type
_entity.pdbx_description
1 polymer ?
#
loop_
_entity_poly.entity_id
_entity_poly.type
_entity_poly.pdbx_seq_one_letter_code
_entity_poly.pdbx_strand_id
1 'polypeptide(L)'
;MALSLYLTDRSAAAGGATSSTPLRSTGRYVSTTVVTATLLADTADGATDYRCIGAFTSTSVAGVTVTVTGPGLQLAPDPTPASDDLSTAEQALVTASVSEPPPASVTGWSSTATVGALGEWQVRGVWLRRTPTGTPGSKTATLTVAAPGETSVAYTLSWVEPAAVPELPPATAPPLTDLWIGPLGALRRIGERPREWARPRALGAAEHVSLYGAVTTSRARVSPRRTTWTWESLPPDDYDQLAELALVAQRADTTIDAVDPAARNHLRPEQSRGWPLAGVTGTAGVTDLYTLTGSGTLVTATSSGVRYACVQGTAEGDVLTWRHPYHGDAGWPVAPGMPVYLRLATTGASTIYPGARLRLLFADQSGAPLGRATSTAGAGEVSADAPPGAVLVSAQAVLDTSSAVRVIGAAELSYAPPTGGLPPLGDGCPTYSITSMDDAPSWLPYRSIGLEMVEVRSNATR
;
A
#
# COMPACT_ATOMS: atom_id res chain seq x y z
N MET A 1 37.36 18.81 -20.66
CA MET A 1 37.08 17.37 -20.41
C MET A 1 36.05 17.35 -19.31
N ALA A 2 34.87 16.78 -19.55
CA ALA A 2 33.74 16.88 -18.63
C ALA A 2 33.29 15.48 -18.21
N LEU A 3 33.69 15.08 -17.00
CA LEU A 3 33.14 13.94 -16.29
C LEU A 3 31.73 14.32 -15.81
N SER A 4 30.72 13.52 -16.16
CA SER A 4 29.32 13.82 -15.84
C SER A 4 28.61 12.63 -15.19
N LEU A 5 27.62 12.92 -14.35
CA LEU A 5 26.70 11.92 -13.79
C LEU A 5 25.30 12.10 -14.37
N TYR A 6 24.65 10.97 -14.65
CA TYR A 6 23.28 10.94 -15.12
C TYR A 6 22.41 10.05 -14.24
N LEU A 7 21.15 10.46 -14.06
CA LEU A 7 20.10 9.64 -13.46
C LEU A 7 19.41 8.82 -14.54
N THR A 8 19.27 7.51 -14.29
CA THR A 8 18.40 6.65 -15.10
C THR A 8 16.96 6.82 -14.60
N ASP A 9 16.09 7.45 -15.39
CA ASP A 9 14.66 7.58 -15.07
C ASP A 9 13.88 6.31 -15.46
N ARG A 10 12.96 5.88 -14.60
CA ARG A 10 12.03 4.76 -14.79
C ARG A 10 10.95 5.07 -15.83
N SER A 11 10.56 6.34 -15.98
CA SER A 11 9.37 6.72 -16.75
C SER A 11 9.49 6.44 -18.27
N ALA A 12 10.70 6.32 -18.80
CA ALA A 12 10.95 6.03 -20.22
C ALA A 12 10.93 4.53 -20.59
N ALA A 13 10.89 3.62 -19.60
CA ALA A 13 11.02 2.17 -19.80
C ALA A 13 9.68 1.39 -19.82
N ALA A 14 8.53 2.06 -19.74
CA ALA A 14 7.23 1.41 -19.62
C ALA A 14 6.66 0.93 -20.97
N GLY A 15 7.17 -0.19 -21.48
CA GLY A 15 6.41 -1.09 -22.36
C GLY A 15 5.60 -2.07 -21.49
N GLY A 16 4.29 -2.16 -21.69
CA GLY A 16 3.35 -2.90 -20.83
C GLY A 16 3.73 -4.36 -20.57
N ALA A 17 3.65 -4.76 -19.30
CA ALA A 17 4.04 -6.09 -18.82
C ALA A 17 2.86 -7.07 -18.81
N THR A 18 2.98 -8.18 -19.54
CA THR A 18 2.47 -9.49 -19.11
C THR A 18 3.53 -10.55 -19.41
N SER A 19 3.85 -11.36 -18.41
CA SER A 19 4.87 -12.43 -18.39
C SER A 19 6.33 -12.00 -18.22
N SER A 20 7.03 -12.78 -17.41
CA SER A 20 8.41 -12.62 -16.96
C SER A 20 9.43 -12.53 -18.10
N THR A 21 9.99 -11.33 -18.33
CA THR A 21 11.41 -11.02 -18.56
C THR A 21 11.54 -9.49 -18.58
N PRO A 22 11.97 -8.80 -17.50
CA PRO A 22 12.22 -7.36 -17.58
C PRO A 22 13.66 -7.14 -18.05
N LEU A 23 13.76 -6.54 -19.24
CA LEU A 23 14.73 -5.52 -19.67
C LEU A 23 14.60 -5.48 -21.19
N ARG A 24 14.08 -4.38 -21.74
CA ARG A 24 14.31 -3.95 -23.12
C ARG A 24 14.34 -2.43 -23.13
N SER A 25 15.53 -1.87 -22.91
CA SER A 25 15.82 -0.50 -23.30
C SER A 25 16.17 -0.51 -24.79
N THR A 26 15.16 -0.27 -25.63
CA THR A 26 15.36 -0.05 -27.08
C THR A 26 15.63 1.43 -27.32
N GLY A 27 16.90 1.82 -27.30
CA GLY A 27 17.38 3.03 -27.98
C GLY A 27 17.08 4.36 -27.29
N ARG A 28 18.17 5.07 -26.99
CA ARG A 28 18.26 6.43 -26.38
C ARG A 28 17.66 6.53 -24.98
N TYR A 29 18.17 7.52 -24.25
CA TYR A 29 17.71 8.00 -22.94
C TYR A 29 18.37 7.34 -21.72
N VAL A 30 19.70 7.43 -21.64
CA VAL A 30 20.24 8.06 -20.43
C VAL A 30 19.59 9.45 -20.40
N SER A 31 18.72 9.70 -19.43
CA SER A 31 18.15 11.05 -19.27
C SER A 31 19.34 12.01 -19.13
N THR A 32 19.53 12.90 -20.11
CA THR A 32 20.58 13.93 -20.10
C THR A 32 20.31 15.00 -19.04
N THR A 33 19.33 14.79 -18.17
CA THR A 33 19.12 15.61 -16.99
C THR A 33 20.31 15.41 -16.08
N VAL A 34 21.25 16.37 -16.15
CA VAL A 34 22.29 16.56 -15.15
C VAL A 34 21.64 16.42 -13.79
N VAL A 35 22.23 15.61 -12.91
CA VAL A 35 21.80 15.43 -11.52
C VAL A 35 21.39 16.79 -10.95
N THR A 36 20.10 17.01 -10.80
CA THR A 36 19.58 18.14 -10.05
C THR A 36 19.82 17.88 -8.57
N ALA A 37 19.87 18.92 -7.75
CA ALA A 37 20.20 18.81 -6.31
C ALA A 37 19.27 17.85 -5.52
N THR A 38 18.13 17.46 -6.09
CA THR A 38 17.12 16.59 -5.50
C THR A 38 17.15 15.18 -6.10
N LEU A 39 18.30 14.50 -5.98
CA LEU A 39 18.50 13.13 -6.50
C LEU A 39 17.73 12.05 -5.70
N LEU A 40 17.36 12.36 -4.48
CA LEU A 40 16.77 11.42 -3.53
C LEU A 40 15.34 11.88 -3.24
N ALA A 41 14.36 11.03 -3.56
CA ALA A 41 12.98 11.26 -3.14
C ALA A 41 12.88 11.15 -1.62
N ASP A 42 11.91 11.85 -1.04
CA ASP A 42 11.47 11.61 0.32
C ASP A 42 10.90 10.19 0.37
N THR A 43 11.66 9.22 0.90
CA THR A 43 11.09 7.89 1.11
C THR A 43 10.24 7.93 2.35
N ALA A 44 8.97 7.60 2.18
CA ALA A 44 8.14 7.20 3.29
C ALA A 44 8.76 5.95 3.96
N ASP A 45 8.90 6.02 5.27
CA ASP A 45 8.83 4.85 6.14
C ASP A 45 10.08 3.98 6.35
N GLY A 46 11.25 4.60 6.57
CA GLY A 46 12.41 3.89 7.13
C GLY A 46 12.95 2.74 6.26
N ALA A 47 12.53 2.66 5.01
CA ALA A 47 13.01 1.69 4.04
C ALA A 47 14.35 2.13 3.48
N THR A 48 15.19 1.15 3.14
CA THR A 48 16.43 1.41 2.41
C THR A 48 16.07 1.76 0.96
N ASP A 49 16.52 2.93 0.48
CA ASP A 49 16.32 3.36 -0.91
C ASP A 49 17.52 2.93 -1.77
N TYR A 50 17.27 2.54 -3.01
CA TYR A 50 18.29 2.19 -3.99
C TYR A 50 18.11 3.01 -5.26
N ARG A 51 19.22 3.54 -5.79
CA ARG A 51 19.30 4.26 -7.07
C ARG A 51 20.47 3.74 -7.87
N CYS A 52 20.31 3.59 -9.18
CA CYS A 52 21.44 3.41 -10.08
C CYS A 52 21.79 4.76 -10.73
N ILE A 53 23.08 5.10 -10.74
CA ILE A 53 23.63 6.34 -11.28
C ILE A 53 24.62 5.96 -12.38
N GLY A 54 24.53 6.58 -13.55
CA GLY A 54 25.50 6.39 -14.63
C GLY A 54 26.68 7.34 -14.50
N ALA A 55 27.91 6.81 -14.43
CA ALA A 55 29.14 7.57 -14.60
C ALA A 55 29.55 7.58 -16.08
N PHE A 56 29.79 8.77 -16.63
CA PHE A 56 30.05 8.99 -18.05
C PHE A 56 31.24 9.90 -18.28
N THR A 57 31.97 9.64 -19.38
CA THR A 57 33.04 10.51 -19.87
C THR A 57 33.03 10.64 -21.39
N SER A 58 33.40 11.82 -21.88
CA SER A 58 33.53 12.14 -23.32
C SER A 58 34.88 11.72 -23.91
N THR A 59 35.73 11.07 -23.11
CA THR A 59 37.12 10.71 -23.41
C THR A 59 37.50 9.44 -22.66
N SER A 60 38.50 8.69 -23.12
CA SER A 60 38.95 7.50 -22.38
C SER A 60 39.66 7.89 -21.09
N VAL A 61 39.18 7.36 -19.95
CA VAL A 61 39.72 7.65 -18.61
C VAL A 61 39.86 6.36 -17.80
N ALA A 62 40.98 6.19 -17.12
CA ALA A 62 41.22 5.03 -16.26
C ALA A 62 41.00 5.39 -14.79
N GLY A 63 40.43 4.46 -14.01
CA GLY A 63 40.37 4.61 -12.55
C GLY A 63 39.36 5.64 -12.07
N VAL A 64 38.20 5.74 -12.72
CA VAL A 64 37.10 6.60 -12.26
C VAL A 64 36.60 6.09 -10.92
N THR A 65 36.49 6.99 -9.94
CA THR A 65 35.95 6.72 -8.61
C THR A 65 34.75 7.60 -8.35
N VAL A 66 33.75 7.03 -7.68
CA VAL A 66 32.60 7.75 -7.14
C VAL A 66 32.65 7.63 -5.62
N THR A 67 32.68 8.76 -4.94
CA THR A 67 32.71 8.83 -3.48
C THR A 67 31.45 9.54 -2.98
N VAL A 68 30.79 8.98 -1.98
CA VAL A 68 29.69 9.63 -1.28
C VAL A 68 30.12 9.99 0.14
N THR A 69 29.87 11.24 0.52
CA THR A 69 30.10 11.76 1.87
C THR A 69 28.80 12.28 2.44
N GLY A 70 28.24 11.58 3.41
CA GLY A 70 26.99 11.95 4.05
C GLY A 70 26.43 10.77 4.85
N PRO A 71 25.50 11.03 5.78
CA PRO A 71 25.01 9.99 6.67
C PRO A 71 24.09 9.02 5.91
N GLY A 72 24.21 7.72 6.21
CA GLY A 72 23.33 6.69 5.67
C GLY A 72 23.53 6.35 4.19
N LEU A 73 24.54 6.88 3.50
CA LEU A 73 24.77 6.60 2.08
C LEU A 73 25.94 5.65 1.85
N GLN A 74 25.73 4.68 0.95
CA GLN A 74 26.75 3.75 0.50
C GLN A 74 26.64 3.52 -1.00
N LEU A 75 27.77 3.17 -1.62
CA LEU A 75 27.91 2.92 -3.04
C LEU A 75 28.37 1.48 -3.28
N ALA A 76 27.93 0.89 -4.38
CA ALA A 76 28.47 -0.36 -4.90
C ALA A 76 28.57 -0.26 -6.44
N PRO A 77 29.64 -0.77 -7.07
CA PRO A 77 29.74 -0.79 -8.52
C PRO A 77 28.66 -1.70 -9.10
N ASP A 78 28.05 -1.31 -10.22
CA ASP A 78 27.22 -2.22 -10.99
C ASP A 78 28.12 -3.26 -11.67
N PRO A 79 27.87 -4.57 -11.49
CA PRO A 79 28.70 -5.62 -12.10
C PRO A 79 28.56 -5.69 -13.63
N THR A 80 27.64 -4.93 -14.21
CA THR A 80 27.40 -4.94 -15.65
C THR A 80 28.56 -4.30 -16.44
N PRO A 81 28.84 -4.80 -17.65
CA PRO A 81 29.85 -4.20 -18.52
C PRO A 81 29.53 -2.74 -18.84
N ALA A 82 30.56 -1.93 -19.10
CA ALA A 82 30.35 -0.58 -19.62
C ALA A 82 29.64 -0.64 -20.97
N SER A 83 28.76 0.33 -21.21
CA SER A 83 27.98 0.46 -22.44
C SER A 83 28.30 1.77 -23.13
N ASP A 84 28.34 1.78 -24.46
CA ASP A 84 28.50 3.04 -25.18
C ASP A 84 27.19 3.84 -25.10
N ASP A 85 27.30 5.14 -24.82
CA ASP A 85 26.21 6.12 -24.61
C ASP A 85 25.25 6.24 -25.82
N LEU A 86 25.70 5.76 -26.98
CA LEU A 86 24.96 5.75 -28.24
C LEU A 86 24.74 4.36 -28.82
N SER A 87 25.03 3.29 -28.06
CA SER A 87 24.81 1.93 -28.53
C SER A 87 23.32 1.65 -28.70
N THR A 88 22.96 1.05 -29.83
CA THR A 88 21.63 0.45 -30.04
C THR A 88 21.53 -0.94 -29.41
N ALA A 89 22.63 -1.49 -28.89
CA ALA A 89 22.62 -2.75 -28.16
C ALA A 89 21.95 -2.57 -26.80
N GLU A 90 21.29 -3.64 -26.35
CA GLU A 90 20.61 -3.69 -25.08
C GLU A 90 21.59 -3.38 -23.94
N GLN A 91 21.41 -2.21 -23.30
CA GLN A 91 22.24 -1.81 -22.19
C GLN A 91 21.79 -2.56 -20.94
N ALA A 92 22.72 -3.26 -20.29
CA ALA A 92 22.48 -3.93 -19.02
C ALA A 92 22.52 -2.94 -17.85
N LEU A 93 21.91 -1.76 -17.96
CA LEU A 93 21.67 -0.93 -16.77
C LEU A 93 20.41 -1.47 -16.10
N VAL A 94 20.59 -2.13 -14.96
CA VAL A 94 19.46 -2.55 -14.13
C VAL A 94 18.87 -1.27 -13.53
N THR A 95 17.79 -0.78 -14.13
CA THR A 95 17.03 0.35 -13.60
C THR A 95 16.35 -0.08 -12.30
N ALA A 96 16.85 0.35 -11.15
CA ALA A 96 16.12 0.20 -9.90
C ALA A 96 14.98 1.20 -9.81
N SER A 97 13.82 0.72 -9.36
CA SER A 97 12.83 1.58 -8.72
C SER A 97 13.24 1.91 -7.28
N VAL A 98 12.56 2.91 -6.70
CA VAL A 98 12.72 3.47 -5.33
C VAL A 98 12.60 2.46 -4.17
N SER A 99 12.44 1.19 -4.48
CA SER A 99 12.09 0.14 -3.55
C SER A 99 12.61 -1.24 -3.95
N GLU A 100 13.24 -1.39 -5.13
CA GLU A 100 13.76 -2.67 -5.56
C GLU A 100 15.23 -2.78 -5.16
N PRO A 101 15.61 -3.78 -4.33
CA PRO A 101 17.00 -4.01 -4.02
C PRO A 101 17.76 -4.36 -5.31
N PRO A 102 19.04 -4.00 -5.43
CA PRO A 102 19.84 -4.36 -6.58
C PRO A 102 19.94 -5.87 -6.74
N PRO A 103 20.35 -6.35 -7.94
CA PRO A 103 20.66 -7.76 -8.14
C PRO A 103 21.60 -8.28 -7.05
N ALA A 104 21.42 -9.53 -6.62
CA ALA A 104 22.24 -10.14 -5.56
C ALA A 104 23.76 -10.14 -5.85
N SER A 105 24.16 -9.94 -7.12
CA SER A 105 25.54 -9.75 -7.54
C SER A 105 26.17 -8.42 -7.12
N VAL A 106 25.36 -7.41 -6.75
CA VAL A 106 25.85 -6.13 -6.22
C VAL A 106 26.27 -6.31 -4.77
N THR A 107 27.58 -6.33 -4.54
CA THR A 107 28.23 -6.52 -3.23
C THR A 107 29.25 -5.42 -2.96
N GLY A 108 29.81 -5.34 -1.75
CA GLY A 108 30.90 -4.41 -1.46
C GLY A 108 30.48 -2.94 -1.20
N TRP A 109 29.30 -2.74 -0.61
CA TRP A 109 28.79 -1.42 -0.20
C TRP A 109 29.80 -0.64 0.65
N SER A 110 30.23 0.53 0.19
CA SER A 110 31.17 1.38 0.91
C SER A 110 30.94 2.87 0.62
N SER A 111 31.72 3.79 1.20
CA SER A 111 31.61 5.21 0.84
C SER A 111 32.24 5.54 -0.51
N THR A 112 32.97 4.61 -1.15
CA THR A 112 33.65 4.83 -2.44
C THR A 112 33.54 3.60 -3.34
N ALA A 113 32.98 3.78 -4.54
CA ALA A 113 32.94 2.75 -5.57
C ALA A 113 33.95 3.07 -6.68
N THR A 114 34.80 2.10 -7.02
CA THR A 114 35.67 2.19 -8.21
C THR A 114 34.92 1.68 -9.42
N VAL A 115 34.67 2.57 -10.38
CA VAL A 115 33.97 2.27 -11.63
C VAL A 115 34.91 1.56 -12.62
N GLY A 116 36.21 1.82 -12.51
CA GLY A 116 37.23 1.24 -13.40
C GLY A 116 37.57 2.17 -14.56
N ALA A 117 37.99 1.60 -15.69
CA ALA A 117 38.24 2.37 -16.90
C ALA A 117 36.94 2.57 -17.69
N LEU A 118 36.75 3.77 -18.22
CA LEU A 118 35.70 4.12 -19.17
C LEU A 118 36.36 4.55 -20.47
N GLY A 119 35.97 3.93 -21.58
CA GLY A 119 36.31 4.42 -22.91
C GLY A 119 35.58 5.72 -23.25
N GLU A 120 35.96 6.32 -24.37
CA GLU A 120 35.25 7.46 -24.95
C GLU A 120 33.76 7.14 -25.13
N TRP A 121 32.89 7.98 -24.58
CA TRP A 121 31.43 7.81 -24.62
C TRP A 121 30.92 6.56 -23.90
N GLN A 122 31.66 5.98 -22.96
CA GLN A 122 31.17 4.85 -22.17
C GLN A 122 30.49 5.31 -20.88
N VAL A 123 29.41 4.58 -20.55
CA VAL A 123 28.65 4.72 -19.31
C VAL A 123 28.83 3.44 -18.50
N ARG A 124 28.99 3.58 -17.18
CA ARG A 124 28.92 2.46 -16.24
C ARG A 124 28.09 2.82 -15.00
N GLY A 125 27.27 1.88 -14.57
CA GLY A 125 26.39 2.05 -13.41
C GLY A 125 27.13 2.01 -12.07
N VAL A 126 26.65 2.82 -11.13
CA VAL A 126 26.99 2.77 -9.71
C VAL A 126 25.71 2.81 -8.91
N TRP A 127 25.56 1.84 -8.02
CA TRP A 127 24.44 1.75 -7.11
C TRP A 127 24.66 2.63 -5.90
N LEU A 128 23.68 3.49 -5.59
CA LEU A 128 23.57 4.27 -4.37
C LEU A 128 22.51 3.63 -3.48
N ARG A 129 22.90 3.26 -2.26
CA ARG A 129 22.02 2.81 -1.18
C ARG A 129 21.90 3.92 -0.15
N ARG A 130 20.67 4.26 0.21
CA ARG A 130 20.36 5.10 1.37
C ARG A 130 19.71 4.27 2.46
N THR A 131 20.40 4.13 3.58
CA THR A 131 19.86 3.62 4.83
C THR A 131 19.41 4.80 5.70
N PRO A 132 18.22 4.76 6.31
CA PRO A 132 17.79 5.77 7.28
C PRO A 132 18.82 5.94 8.39
N THR A 133 19.02 7.18 8.82
CA THR A 133 19.93 7.54 9.92
C THR A 133 19.23 7.44 11.28
N GLY A 134 17.90 7.33 11.29
CA GLY A 134 17.08 7.34 12.49
C GLY A 134 16.84 8.73 13.08
N THR A 135 17.34 9.79 12.42
CA THR A 135 17.13 11.17 12.86
C THR A 135 16.34 11.94 11.81
N PRO A 136 15.13 12.47 12.13
CA PRO A 136 14.36 13.24 11.18
C PRO A 136 15.06 14.51 10.67
N GLY A 137 14.53 15.05 9.58
CA GLY A 137 14.83 16.38 9.06
C GLY A 137 15.64 16.35 7.77
N SER A 138 15.92 17.56 7.27
CA SER A 138 16.71 17.74 6.05
C SER A 138 18.13 17.19 6.24
N LYS A 139 18.53 16.34 5.32
CA LYS A 139 19.87 15.78 5.21
C LYS A 139 20.51 16.28 3.93
N THR A 140 21.83 16.40 3.97
CA THR A 140 22.64 16.68 2.80
C THR A 140 23.82 15.71 2.74
N ALA A 141 24.24 15.39 1.53
CA ALA A 141 25.44 14.64 1.25
C ALA A 141 26.13 15.22 0.01
N THR A 142 27.39 14.86 -0.18
CA THR A 142 28.16 15.19 -1.38
C THR A 142 28.50 13.92 -2.12
N LEU A 143 28.18 13.87 -3.41
CA LEU A 143 28.59 12.82 -4.34
C LEU A 143 29.69 13.40 -5.22
N THR A 144 30.91 12.88 -5.09
CA THR A 144 32.07 13.34 -5.84
C THR A 144 32.47 12.28 -6.84
N VAL A 145 32.67 12.67 -8.09
CA VAL A 145 33.28 11.84 -9.12
C VAL A 145 34.67 12.38 -9.39
N ALA A 146 35.65 11.49 -9.38
CA ALA A 146 37.03 11.84 -9.67
C ALA A 146 37.64 10.85 -10.65
N ALA A 147 38.60 11.35 -11.42
CA ALA A 147 39.49 10.52 -12.20
C ALA A 147 40.91 11.07 -12.15
N PRO A 148 41.95 10.22 -12.25
CA PRO A 148 43.34 10.65 -12.26
C PRO A 148 43.62 11.69 -13.36
N GLY A 149 44.10 12.86 -12.96
CA GLY A 149 44.43 13.95 -13.90
C GLY A 149 43.25 14.81 -14.34
N GLU A 150 42.03 14.54 -13.85
CA GLU A 150 40.84 15.35 -14.12
C GLU A 150 40.40 16.15 -12.90
N THR A 151 39.71 17.26 -13.14
CA THR A 151 39.03 18.00 -12.08
C THR A 151 37.85 17.19 -11.56
N SER A 152 37.80 16.96 -10.25
CA SER A 152 36.65 16.29 -9.64
C SER A 152 35.39 17.14 -9.75
N VAL A 153 34.26 16.46 -9.95
CA VAL A 153 32.92 17.09 -9.98
C VAL A 153 32.15 16.63 -8.75
N ALA A 154 31.60 17.59 -8.00
CA ALA A 154 30.84 17.32 -6.80
C ALA A 154 29.37 17.73 -6.98
N TYR A 155 28.47 16.87 -6.51
CA TYR A 155 27.02 17.07 -6.54
C TYR A 155 26.50 17.07 -5.11
N THR A 156 25.68 18.06 -4.76
CA THR A 156 24.95 18.05 -3.48
C THR A 156 23.70 17.22 -3.62
N LEU A 157 23.56 16.23 -2.75
CA LEU A 157 22.34 15.44 -2.59
C LEU A 157 21.59 16.01 -1.39
N SER A 158 20.31 16.32 -1.53
CA SER A 158 19.44 16.69 -0.40
C SER A 158 18.21 15.80 -0.34
N TRP A 159 17.79 15.43 0.88
CA TRP A 159 16.54 14.71 1.14
C TRP A 159 15.97 15.09 2.51
N VAL A 160 14.69 14.83 2.75
CA VAL A 160 14.12 14.91 4.10
C VAL A 160 13.96 13.49 4.63
N GLU A 161 14.60 13.21 5.76
CA GLU A 161 14.33 11.98 6.49
C GLU A 161 13.06 12.19 7.33
N PRO A 162 11.99 11.40 7.12
CA PRO A 162 10.77 11.57 7.89
C PRO A 162 11.04 11.28 9.38
N ALA A 163 10.21 11.85 10.25
CA ALA A 163 10.19 11.42 11.64
C ALA A 163 9.87 9.94 11.71
N ALA A 164 10.54 9.24 12.63
CA ALA A 164 10.20 7.87 12.92
C ALA A 164 8.72 7.82 13.31
N VAL A 165 7.96 6.94 12.66
CA VAL A 165 6.55 6.72 12.98
C VAL A 165 6.48 6.22 14.43
N PRO A 166 5.81 6.93 15.34
CA PRO A 166 5.80 6.57 16.75
C PRO A 166 5.10 5.23 16.96
N GLU A 167 5.66 4.41 17.86
CA GLU A 167 5.03 3.16 18.27
C GLU A 167 3.93 3.45 19.30
N LEU A 168 2.72 2.96 19.03
CA LEU A 168 1.53 3.17 19.84
C LEU A 168 1.38 2.01 20.84
N PRO A 169 0.84 2.30 22.04
CA PRO A 169 0.51 1.24 23.00
C PRO A 169 -0.68 0.40 22.51
N PRO A 170 -0.91 -0.78 23.11
CA PRO A 170 -2.14 -1.55 22.90
C PRO A 170 -3.40 -0.71 23.11
N ALA A 171 -4.48 -1.06 22.39
CA ALA A 171 -5.74 -0.32 22.47
C ALA A 171 -6.31 -0.30 23.90
N THR A 172 -6.76 0.87 24.34
CA THR A 172 -7.35 1.11 25.67
C THR A 172 -8.78 1.65 25.60
N ALA A 173 -9.18 2.19 24.44
CA ALA A 173 -10.53 2.70 24.25
C ALA A 173 -11.58 1.56 24.30
N PRO A 174 -12.81 1.85 24.76
CA PRO A 174 -13.87 0.85 24.79
C PRO A 174 -14.26 0.42 23.36
N PRO A 175 -14.74 -0.82 23.19
CA PRO A 175 -15.22 -1.31 21.90
C PRO A 175 -16.27 -0.37 21.30
N LEU A 176 -16.23 -0.22 19.98
CA LEU A 176 -17.20 0.63 19.29
C LEU A 176 -18.62 0.05 19.39
N THR A 177 -19.55 0.82 19.96
CA THR A 177 -20.96 0.42 20.05
C THR A 177 -21.86 1.15 19.06
N ASP A 178 -21.38 2.26 18.50
CA ASP A 178 -22.21 3.22 17.78
C ASP A 178 -21.81 3.28 16.31
N LEU A 179 -22.75 3.68 15.47
CA LEU A 179 -22.48 3.86 14.04
C LEU A 179 -21.64 5.12 13.85
N TRP A 180 -20.59 5.03 13.03
CA TRP A 180 -19.88 6.20 12.55
C TRP A 180 -20.04 6.33 11.05
N ILE A 181 -20.38 7.54 10.60
CA ILE A 181 -20.67 7.81 9.19
C ILE A 181 -20.16 9.22 8.84
N GLY A 182 -19.66 9.38 7.62
CA GLY A 182 -19.29 10.70 7.11
C GLY A 182 -18.26 10.59 5.99
N PRO A 183 -17.84 11.71 5.39
CA PRO A 183 -16.72 11.70 4.47
C PRO A 183 -15.44 11.33 5.21
N LEU A 184 -14.48 10.80 4.47
CA LEU A 184 -13.18 10.41 5.01
C LEU A 184 -12.52 11.62 5.72
N GLY A 185 -12.15 11.43 6.99
CA GLY A 185 -11.53 12.47 7.84
C GLY A 185 -12.52 13.30 8.65
N ALA A 186 -13.83 13.17 8.39
CA ALA A 186 -14.88 13.79 9.20
C ALA A 186 -16.00 12.79 9.53
N LEU A 187 -15.61 11.56 9.90
CA LEU A 187 -16.53 10.59 10.48
C LEU A 187 -17.17 11.18 11.73
N ARG A 188 -18.48 11.07 11.83
CA ARG A 188 -19.26 11.47 13.01
C ARG A 188 -19.93 10.26 13.62
N ARG A 189 -20.01 10.27 14.95
CA ARG A 189 -20.74 9.29 15.74
C ARG A 189 -22.22 9.60 15.67
N ILE A 190 -23.03 8.62 15.30
CA ILE A 190 -24.50 8.66 15.46
C ILE A 190 -24.82 7.88 16.72
N GLY A 191 -25.35 8.56 17.73
CA GLY A 191 -25.59 7.96 19.06
C GLY A 191 -26.64 6.86 19.02
N GLU A 192 -27.56 6.93 18.06
CA GLU A 192 -28.62 5.95 17.87
C GLU A 192 -28.34 5.03 16.69
N ARG A 193 -28.52 3.73 16.92
CA ARG A 193 -28.47 2.74 15.85
C ARG A 193 -29.72 2.85 14.98
N PRO A 194 -29.61 2.62 13.67
CA PRO A 194 -30.78 2.55 12.81
C PRO A 194 -31.73 1.45 13.29
N ARG A 195 -33.03 1.76 13.29
CA ARG A 195 -34.11 0.82 13.62
C ARG A 195 -34.18 -0.29 12.57
N GLU A 196 -34.19 0.11 11.30
CA GLU A 196 -34.06 -0.82 10.19
C GLU A 196 -32.69 -0.70 9.58
N TRP A 197 -32.03 -1.84 9.45
CA TRP A 197 -30.79 -1.93 8.71
C TRP A 197 -30.82 -3.14 7.81
N ALA A 198 -30.95 -2.86 6.52
CA ALA A 198 -30.89 -3.85 5.47
C ALA A 198 -29.63 -3.64 4.64
N ARG A 199 -28.65 -4.56 4.78
CA ARG A 199 -27.53 -4.71 3.83
C ARG A 199 -27.54 -6.14 3.28
N PRO A 200 -28.50 -6.49 2.40
CA PRO A 200 -28.63 -7.85 1.90
C PRO A 200 -27.35 -8.29 1.18
N ARG A 201 -26.96 -9.54 1.42
CA ARG A 201 -25.85 -10.16 0.68
C ARG A 201 -26.30 -10.38 -0.77
N ALA A 202 -25.88 -9.50 -1.66
CA ALA A 202 -26.11 -9.69 -3.09
C ALA A 202 -25.20 -10.83 -3.61
N LEU A 203 -25.81 -11.90 -4.12
CA LEU A 203 -25.07 -12.97 -4.83
C LEU A 203 -24.43 -12.48 -6.14
N GLY A 204 -24.82 -11.27 -6.57
CA GLY A 204 -24.46 -10.67 -7.85
C GLY A 204 -25.07 -11.40 -9.04
N ALA A 205 -25.97 -12.37 -8.79
CA ALA A 205 -26.68 -13.08 -9.84
C ALA A 205 -27.93 -12.28 -10.24
N ALA A 206 -28.03 -11.95 -11.54
CA ALA A 206 -29.24 -11.39 -12.14
C ALA A 206 -29.78 -12.37 -13.16
N GLU A 207 -31.09 -12.60 -13.11
CA GLU A 207 -31.81 -13.42 -14.07
C GLU A 207 -32.47 -12.52 -15.11
N HIS A 208 -32.25 -12.82 -16.38
CA HIS A 208 -32.85 -12.13 -17.52
C HIS A 208 -33.67 -13.13 -18.31
N VAL A 209 -34.98 -12.94 -18.33
CA VAL A 209 -35.90 -13.73 -19.16
C VAL A 209 -36.09 -13.00 -20.48
N SER A 210 -35.66 -13.62 -21.58
CA SER A 210 -35.87 -13.10 -22.92
C SER A 210 -37.36 -13.15 -23.31
N LEU A 211 -37.74 -12.38 -24.33
CA LEU A 211 -39.10 -12.39 -24.90
C LEU A 211 -39.54 -13.78 -25.42
N TYR A 212 -38.59 -14.67 -25.69
CA TYR A 212 -38.83 -16.05 -26.14
C TYR A 212 -38.81 -17.09 -24.99
N GLY A 213 -38.80 -16.64 -23.73
CA GLY A 213 -38.81 -17.52 -22.56
C GLY A 213 -37.46 -18.15 -22.19
N ALA A 214 -36.38 -17.82 -22.90
CA ALA A 214 -35.04 -18.25 -22.52
C ALA A 214 -34.55 -17.46 -21.29
N VAL A 215 -34.08 -18.18 -20.28
CA VAL A 215 -33.52 -17.62 -19.04
C VAL A 215 -32.01 -17.53 -19.16
N THR A 216 -31.46 -16.33 -19.03
CA THR A 216 -30.01 -16.08 -18.96
C THR A 216 -29.68 -15.56 -17.57
N THR A 217 -28.74 -16.20 -16.88
CA THR A 217 -28.21 -15.68 -15.62
C THR A 217 -26.88 -15.00 -15.87
N SER A 218 -26.72 -13.78 -15.35
CA SER A 218 -25.44 -13.09 -15.29
C SER A 218 -24.98 -13.06 -13.83
N ARG A 219 -23.66 -13.17 -13.59
CA ARG A 219 -23.11 -13.04 -12.24
C ARG A 219 -22.03 -11.96 -12.23
N ALA A 220 -22.31 -10.85 -11.57
CA ALA A 220 -21.30 -9.85 -11.28
C ALA A 220 -20.24 -10.47 -10.38
N ARG A 221 -18.96 -10.40 -10.80
CA ARG A 221 -17.80 -10.85 -10.01
C ARG A 221 -17.83 -10.23 -8.62
N VAL A 222 -18.19 -8.94 -8.57
CA VAL A 222 -18.54 -8.28 -7.32
C VAL A 222 -19.68 -7.30 -7.56
N SER A 223 -20.83 -7.56 -6.93
CA SER A 223 -21.99 -6.68 -7.04
C SER A 223 -21.92 -5.60 -5.97
N PRO A 224 -22.14 -4.30 -6.32
CA PRO A 224 -22.40 -3.29 -5.31
C PRO A 224 -23.66 -3.70 -4.53
N ARG A 225 -23.64 -3.53 -3.21
CA ARG A 225 -24.81 -3.76 -2.36
C ARG A 225 -25.55 -2.44 -2.20
N ARG A 226 -26.88 -2.53 -2.14
CA ARG A 226 -27.72 -1.44 -1.67
C ARG A 226 -27.91 -1.62 -0.17
N THR A 227 -27.79 -0.52 0.56
CA THR A 227 -27.99 -0.49 2.00
C THR A 227 -29.07 0.53 2.31
N THR A 228 -30.04 0.15 3.14
CA THR A 228 -31.06 1.05 3.66
C THR A 228 -30.90 1.15 5.17
N TRP A 229 -30.85 2.38 5.66
CA TRP A 229 -30.88 2.69 7.09
C TRP A 229 -32.06 3.60 7.40
N THR A 230 -32.84 3.25 8.42
CA THR A 230 -33.91 4.10 8.91
C THR A 230 -33.77 4.31 10.40
N TRP A 231 -34.01 5.54 10.85
CA TRP A 231 -34.09 5.88 12.25
C TRP A 231 -35.45 6.45 12.56
N GLU A 232 -35.96 6.14 13.74
CA GLU A 232 -37.20 6.69 14.25
C GLU A 232 -36.90 7.54 15.46
N SER A 233 -37.12 8.84 15.34
CA SER A 233 -36.90 9.80 16.42
C SER A 233 -35.43 10.04 16.76
N LEU A 234 -34.63 10.50 15.80
CA LEU A 234 -33.29 11.01 16.06
C LEU A 234 -33.33 12.36 16.79
N PRO A 235 -32.42 12.60 17.74
CA PRO A 235 -32.14 13.92 18.28
C PRO A 235 -31.80 14.91 17.16
N PRO A 236 -32.10 16.22 17.33
CA PRO A 236 -31.84 17.25 16.32
C PRO A 236 -30.40 17.24 15.80
N ASP A 237 -29.41 17.09 16.69
CA ASP A 237 -27.99 17.14 16.31
C ASP A 237 -27.58 15.97 15.40
N ASP A 238 -28.06 14.76 15.66
CA ASP A 238 -27.78 13.57 14.83
C ASP A 238 -28.57 13.63 13.51
N TYR A 239 -29.81 14.14 13.55
CA TYR A 239 -30.62 14.37 12.37
C TYR A 239 -29.95 15.38 11.41
N ASP A 240 -29.55 16.55 11.92
CA ASP A 240 -28.97 17.62 11.10
C ASP A 240 -27.67 17.13 10.43
N GLN A 241 -26.88 16.31 11.13
CA GLN A 241 -25.69 15.68 10.55
C GLN A 241 -26.01 14.72 9.41
N LEU A 242 -27.00 13.82 9.57
CA LEU A 242 -27.38 12.89 8.51
C LEU A 242 -28.03 13.62 7.32
N ALA A 243 -28.84 14.64 7.59
CA ALA A 243 -29.43 15.48 6.55
C ALA A 243 -28.35 16.28 5.81
N GLU A 244 -27.36 16.83 6.51
CA GLU A 244 -26.22 17.50 5.89
C GLU A 244 -25.44 16.52 5.02
N LEU A 245 -25.13 15.31 5.51
CA LEU A 245 -24.45 14.29 4.72
C LEU A 245 -25.23 13.97 3.43
N ALA A 246 -26.54 13.76 3.51
CA ALA A 246 -27.37 13.43 2.36
C ALA A 246 -27.50 14.58 1.34
N LEU A 247 -27.61 15.82 1.80
CA LEU A 247 -27.80 16.99 0.95
C LEU A 247 -26.49 17.58 0.42
N VAL A 248 -25.42 17.55 1.21
CA VAL A 248 -24.10 18.10 0.88
C VAL A 248 -23.24 17.09 0.11
N ALA A 249 -23.59 15.79 0.14
CA ALA A 249 -23.03 14.80 -0.77
C ALA A 249 -23.24 15.13 -2.26
N GLN A 250 -23.93 16.20 -2.65
CA GLN A 250 -23.95 16.69 -4.03
C GLN A 250 -22.73 17.55 -4.44
N ARG A 251 -21.74 17.78 -3.55
CA ARG A 251 -20.46 18.45 -3.89
C ARG A 251 -19.35 17.42 -4.15
N ALA A 252 -18.36 17.81 -4.94
CA ALA A 252 -17.56 16.99 -5.88
C ALA A 252 -16.88 15.67 -5.44
N ASP A 253 -16.96 15.22 -4.19
CA ASP A 253 -16.48 13.90 -3.74
C ASP A 253 -17.52 13.22 -2.83
N THR A 254 -18.63 12.82 -3.45
CA THR A 254 -19.91 12.39 -2.85
C THR A 254 -19.90 11.12 -2.00
N THR A 255 -18.72 10.56 -1.72
CA THR A 255 -18.61 9.27 -1.04
C THR A 255 -18.49 9.43 0.47
N ILE A 256 -19.27 8.64 1.19
CA ILE A 256 -19.23 8.55 2.65
C ILE A 256 -18.73 7.18 3.07
N ASP A 257 -17.92 7.15 4.11
CA ASP A 257 -17.51 5.92 4.76
C ASP A 257 -18.42 5.64 5.95
N ALA A 258 -18.64 4.36 6.23
CA ALA A 258 -19.39 3.94 7.39
C ALA A 258 -18.69 2.82 8.15
N VAL A 259 -18.48 3.08 9.43
CA VAL A 259 -17.98 2.11 10.39
C VAL A 259 -19.16 1.59 11.19
N ASP A 260 -19.50 0.36 10.89
CA ASP A 260 -20.61 -0.36 11.50
C ASP A 260 -20.14 -1.15 12.73
N PRO A 261 -20.68 -0.89 13.93
CA PRO A 261 -20.31 -1.59 15.16
C PRO A 261 -20.77 -3.05 15.23
N ALA A 262 -21.72 -3.49 14.40
CA ALA A 262 -22.16 -4.88 14.35
C ALA A 262 -21.36 -5.73 13.35
N ALA A 263 -20.62 -5.10 12.42
CA ALA A 263 -19.63 -5.80 11.61
C ALA A 263 -18.48 -6.29 12.50
N ARG A 264 -18.42 -7.60 12.72
CA ARG A 264 -17.35 -8.21 13.53
C ARG A 264 -16.01 -8.29 12.80
N ASN A 265 -16.02 -8.13 11.47
CA ASN A 265 -14.81 -8.17 10.66
C ASN A 265 -14.98 -7.25 9.43
N HIS A 266 -14.18 -6.20 9.37
CA HIS A 266 -14.18 -5.18 8.31
C HIS A 266 -13.36 -5.58 7.08
N LEU A 267 -12.69 -6.73 7.11
CA LEU A 267 -12.12 -7.32 5.89
C LEU A 267 -13.22 -7.83 4.98
N ARG A 268 -12.92 -8.01 3.68
CA ARG A 268 -13.83 -8.74 2.77
C ARG A 268 -13.95 -10.22 3.15
N PRO A 269 -15.01 -10.93 2.74
CA PRO A 269 -15.13 -12.37 2.94
C PRO A 269 -13.88 -13.14 2.48
N GLU A 270 -13.35 -12.82 1.30
CA GLU A 270 -12.17 -13.48 0.73
C GLU A 270 -10.92 -13.20 1.56
N GLN A 271 -10.72 -11.92 1.93
CA GLN A 271 -9.61 -11.50 2.79
C GLN A 271 -9.63 -12.16 4.17
N SER A 272 -10.82 -12.24 4.78
CA SER A 272 -11.03 -12.85 6.10
C SER A 272 -10.72 -14.35 6.16
N ARG A 273 -10.73 -15.01 4.99
CA ARG A 273 -10.45 -16.44 4.85
C ARG A 273 -9.08 -16.73 4.23
N GLY A 274 -8.37 -15.70 3.77
CA GLY A 274 -7.13 -15.89 3.02
C GLY A 274 -7.37 -16.56 1.66
N TRP A 275 -8.51 -16.30 1.03
CA TRP A 275 -8.90 -16.84 -0.27
C TRP A 275 -8.65 -15.82 -1.38
N PRO A 276 -8.30 -16.26 -2.61
CA PRO A 276 -8.30 -15.37 -3.76
C PRO A 276 -9.74 -15.03 -4.16
N LEU A 277 -9.92 -13.96 -4.94
CA LEU A 277 -11.22 -13.63 -5.52
C LEU A 277 -11.78 -14.80 -6.34
N ALA A 278 -13.05 -15.12 -6.08
CA ALA A 278 -13.76 -16.17 -6.78
C ALA A 278 -13.80 -15.90 -8.30
N GLY A 279 -13.63 -16.96 -9.08
CA GLY A 279 -13.69 -16.90 -10.55
C GLY A 279 -12.47 -16.30 -11.23
N VAL A 280 -11.38 -15.97 -10.50
CA VAL A 280 -10.16 -15.41 -11.10
C VAL A 280 -8.99 -16.35 -10.99
N THR A 281 -8.44 -16.73 -12.14
CA THR A 281 -7.24 -17.56 -12.24
C THR A 281 -5.97 -16.71 -12.15
N GLY A 282 -4.90 -17.29 -11.62
CA GLY A 282 -3.60 -16.60 -11.48
C GLY A 282 -3.55 -15.58 -10.33
N THR A 283 -2.56 -14.69 -10.40
CA THR A 283 -2.18 -13.72 -9.36
C THR A 283 -3.13 -12.54 -9.25
N ALA A 284 -3.84 -12.18 -10.33
CA ALA A 284 -4.82 -11.08 -10.35
C ALA A 284 -5.92 -11.24 -9.28
N GLY A 285 -6.27 -12.48 -8.92
CA GLY A 285 -7.26 -12.75 -7.87
C GLY A 285 -6.78 -12.40 -6.46
N VAL A 286 -5.48 -12.20 -6.27
CA VAL A 286 -4.82 -11.90 -4.99
C VAL A 286 -4.41 -10.44 -4.92
N THR A 287 -3.91 -9.85 -6.01
CA THR A 287 -3.47 -8.44 -6.05
C THR A 287 -4.61 -7.44 -5.84
N ASP A 288 -5.85 -7.83 -6.15
CA ASP A 288 -7.07 -7.04 -5.83
C ASP A 288 -7.40 -7.03 -4.31
N LEU A 289 -6.79 -7.92 -3.54
CA LEU A 289 -7.06 -8.13 -2.11
C LEU A 289 -5.86 -7.76 -1.23
N TYR A 290 -4.65 -7.89 -1.77
CA TYR A 290 -3.41 -7.73 -1.05
C TYR A 290 -2.38 -6.99 -1.89
N THR A 291 -1.53 -6.21 -1.22
CA THR A 291 -0.30 -5.66 -1.79
C THR A 291 0.87 -6.27 -1.01
N LEU A 292 1.95 -6.63 -1.70
CA LEU A 292 3.17 -7.10 -1.07
C LEU A 292 4.30 -6.16 -1.48
N THR A 293 4.88 -5.48 -0.51
CA THR A 293 6.03 -4.59 -0.70
C THR A 293 7.28 -5.33 -0.22
N GLY A 294 8.26 -5.50 -1.10
CA GLY A 294 9.48 -6.24 -0.79
C GLY A 294 9.91 -7.15 -1.95
N SER A 295 10.70 -8.18 -1.63
CA SER A 295 11.21 -9.12 -2.64
C SER A 295 10.27 -10.30 -2.92
N GLY A 296 9.38 -10.62 -1.99
CA GLY A 296 8.40 -11.68 -2.14
C GLY A 296 7.37 -11.41 -3.22
N THR A 297 6.60 -12.46 -3.56
CA THR A 297 5.51 -12.40 -4.56
C THR A 297 4.21 -12.95 -4.02
N LEU A 298 3.09 -12.38 -4.49
CA LEU A 298 1.75 -12.88 -4.25
C LEU A 298 1.40 -13.99 -5.25
N VAL A 299 1.00 -15.15 -4.75
CA VAL A 299 0.64 -16.32 -5.56
C VAL A 299 -0.66 -16.95 -5.07
N THR A 300 -1.23 -17.84 -5.86
CA THR A 300 -2.32 -18.71 -5.38
C THR A 300 -1.85 -20.15 -5.35
N ALA A 301 -2.14 -20.86 -4.26
CA ALA A 301 -1.87 -22.29 -4.14
C ALA A 301 -3.11 -23.04 -3.67
N THR A 302 -3.19 -24.32 -4.00
CA THR A 302 -4.27 -25.20 -3.53
C THR A 302 -3.73 -26.06 -2.40
N SER A 303 -4.44 -26.08 -1.28
CA SER A 303 -4.17 -26.96 -0.14
C SER A 303 -5.47 -27.63 0.29
N SER A 304 -5.45 -28.96 0.43
CA SER A 304 -6.63 -29.76 0.79
C SER A 304 -7.87 -29.47 -0.08
N GLY A 305 -7.67 -29.26 -1.39
CA GLY A 305 -8.75 -28.97 -2.35
C GLY A 305 -9.31 -27.55 -2.28
N VAL A 306 -8.79 -26.69 -1.40
CA VAL A 306 -9.19 -25.28 -1.27
C VAL A 306 -8.08 -24.39 -1.82
N ARG A 307 -8.46 -23.37 -2.59
CA ARG A 307 -7.52 -22.40 -3.14
C ARG A 307 -7.31 -21.24 -2.16
N TYR A 308 -6.05 -20.94 -1.87
CA TYR A 308 -5.65 -19.90 -0.95
C TYR A 308 -4.84 -18.81 -1.65
N ALA A 309 -4.92 -17.61 -1.09
CA ALA A 309 -3.97 -16.53 -1.32
C ALA A 309 -2.70 -16.81 -0.50
N CYS A 310 -1.55 -16.73 -1.16
CA CYS A 310 -0.27 -17.10 -0.59
C CYS A 310 0.80 -16.06 -0.91
N VAL A 311 1.88 -16.10 -0.15
CA VAL A 311 3.14 -15.40 -0.42
C VAL A 311 4.24 -16.42 -0.71
N GLN A 312 5.22 -16.05 -1.52
CA GLN A 312 6.39 -16.89 -1.81
C GLN A 312 7.65 -16.03 -1.96
N GLY A 313 8.79 -16.57 -1.52
CA GLY A 313 10.10 -15.93 -1.73
C GLY A 313 10.29 -14.67 -0.90
N THR A 314 9.69 -14.60 0.29
CA THR A 314 9.72 -13.42 1.14
C THR A 314 11.08 -13.23 1.78
N ALA A 315 11.49 -11.99 1.98
CA ALA A 315 12.62 -11.62 2.82
C ALA A 315 12.15 -11.05 4.17
N GLU A 316 13.04 -11.01 5.15
CA GLU A 316 12.80 -10.33 6.42
C GLU A 316 12.51 -8.85 6.17
N GLY A 317 11.37 -8.38 6.67
CA GLY A 317 10.93 -6.99 6.52
C GLY A 317 9.97 -6.76 5.35
N ASP A 318 9.71 -7.77 4.50
CA ASP A 318 8.65 -7.68 3.48
C ASP A 318 7.30 -7.39 4.16
N VAL A 319 6.47 -6.54 3.55
CA VAL A 319 5.20 -6.10 4.13
C VAL A 319 4.04 -6.55 3.26
N LEU A 320 3.21 -7.43 3.81
CA LEU A 320 1.91 -7.77 3.25
C LEU A 320 0.87 -6.80 3.79
N THR A 321 0.16 -6.12 2.90
CA THR A 321 -0.91 -5.17 3.23
C THR A 321 -2.25 -5.69 2.71
N TRP A 322 -3.27 -5.74 3.56
CA TRP A 322 -4.65 -5.99 3.12
C TRP A 322 -5.20 -4.72 2.48
N ARG A 323 -5.81 -4.83 1.29
CA ARG A 323 -6.31 -3.68 0.54
C ARG A 323 -7.76 -3.35 0.86
N HIS A 324 -8.05 -2.09 1.15
CA HIS A 324 -9.42 -1.61 1.26
C HIS A 324 -10.10 -1.61 -0.13
N PRO A 325 -11.39 -1.99 -0.22
CA PRO A 325 -12.17 -1.97 -1.46
C PRO A 325 -12.16 -0.69 -2.28
N TYR A 326 -12.07 0.45 -1.59
CA TYR A 326 -12.17 1.78 -2.17
C TYR A 326 -10.88 2.58 -1.97
N HIS A 327 -10.28 2.49 -0.78
CA HIS A 327 -9.10 3.27 -0.37
C HIS A 327 -7.77 2.56 -0.69
N GLY A 328 -7.82 1.34 -1.26
CA GLY A 328 -6.63 0.59 -1.64
C GLY A 328 -5.69 0.33 -0.46
N ASP A 329 -4.41 0.69 -0.62
CA ASP A 329 -3.38 0.42 0.39
C ASP A 329 -3.44 1.38 1.58
N ALA A 330 -4.16 2.50 1.42
CA ALA A 330 -4.34 3.51 2.46
C ALA A 330 -5.15 2.95 3.64
N GLY A 331 -6.03 1.97 3.38
CA GLY A 331 -6.65 1.14 4.42
C GLY A 331 -8.08 1.55 4.80
N TRP A 332 -8.45 1.32 6.06
CA TRP A 332 -9.82 1.45 6.57
C TRP A 332 -10.03 2.78 7.27
N PRO A 333 -11.23 3.37 7.17
CA PRO A 333 -11.55 4.63 7.82
C PRO A 333 -11.49 4.50 9.35
N VAL A 334 -10.92 5.49 10.01
CA VAL A 334 -10.87 5.60 11.49
C VAL A 334 -11.11 7.04 11.90
N ALA A 335 -11.53 7.22 13.15
CA ALA A 335 -11.51 8.52 13.82
C ALA A 335 -10.53 8.47 15.00
N PRO A 336 -9.96 9.60 15.41
CA PRO A 336 -9.08 9.67 16.59
C PRO A 336 -9.73 9.04 17.83
N GLY A 337 -8.97 8.20 18.54
CA GLY A 337 -9.40 7.49 19.73
C GLY A 337 -10.20 6.20 19.47
N MET A 338 -10.49 5.83 18.21
CA MET A 338 -11.10 4.54 17.92
C MET A 338 -10.11 3.38 18.17
N PRO A 339 -10.49 2.33 18.91
CA PRO A 339 -9.65 1.16 19.06
C PRO A 339 -9.69 0.33 17.78
N VAL A 340 -8.54 -0.13 17.31
CA VAL A 340 -8.42 -1.01 16.13
C VAL A 340 -7.70 -2.28 16.54
N TYR A 341 -8.21 -3.42 16.10
CA TYR A 341 -7.63 -4.74 16.33
C TYR A 341 -7.41 -5.42 14.98
N LEU A 342 -6.22 -5.95 14.78
CA LEU A 342 -5.90 -6.84 13.68
C LEU A 342 -5.48 -8.18 14.25
N ARG A 343 -6.12 -9.23 13.77
CA ARG A 343 -5.86 -10.59 14.20
C ARG A 343 -5.67 -11.50 13.01
N LEU A 344 -4.77 -12.45 13.17
CA LEU A 344 -4.51 -13.51 12.22
C LEU A 344 -4.71 -14.85 12.93
N ALA A 345 -5.31 -15.82 12.25
CA ALA A 345 -5.51 -17.16 12.78
C ALA A 345 -4.77 -18.20 11.94
N THR A 346 -4.24 -19.20 12.64
CA THR A 346 -3.63 -20.38 12.03
C THR A 346 -4.68 -21.15 11.21
N THR A 347 -4.34 -21.38 9.95
CA THR A 347 -5.07 -22.22 8.99
C THR A 347 -4.14 -23.35 8.51
N GLY A 348 -3.62 -24.12 9.47
CA GLY A 348 -2.70 -25.24 9.22
C GLY A 348 -1.23 -24.87 9.35
N ALA A 349 -0.36 -25.83 9.01
CA ALA A 349 1.08 -25.74 9.29
C ALA A 349 1.87 -24.79 8.34
N SER A 350 1.30 -24.43 7.18
CA SER A 350 2.00 -23.67 6.13
C SER A 350 1.56 -22.20 6.06
N THR A 351 1.14 -21.61 7.18
CA THR A 351 0.60 -20.24 7.21
C THR A 351 1.70 -19.22 7.52
N ILE A 352 1.49 -17.94 7.19
CA ILE A 352 2.43 -16.87 7.58
C ILE A 352 2.43 -16.61 9.10
N TYR A 353 1.38 -17.05 9.82
CA TYR A 353 1.13 -16.71 11.22
C TYR A 353 2.35 -16.88 12.16
N PRO A 354 3.08 -18.02 12.17
CA PRO A 354 4.13 -18.23 13.18
C PRO A 354 5.31 -17.26 13.06
N GLY A 355 5.59 -16.77 11.85
CA GLY A 355 6.70 -15.85 11.58
C GLY A 355 6.27 -14.38 11.42
N ALA A 356 5.00 -14.14 11.11
CA ALA A 356 4.48 -12.80 10.85
C ALA A 356 4.39 -11.96 12.13
N ARG A 357 4.73 -10.68 11.99
CA ARG A 357 4.46 -9.62 12.97
C ARG A 357 3.32 -8.77 12.42
N LEU A 358 2.17 -8.78 13.08
CA LEU A 358 1.04 -7.97 12.64
C LEU A 358 1.32 -6.50 12.91
N ARG A 359 0.88 -5.63 12.01
CA ARG A 359 1.07 -4.20 12.12
C ARG A 359 -0.21 -3.44 11.75
N LEU A 360 -0.52 -2.43 12.54
CA LEU A 360 -1.46 -1.37 12.22
C LEU A 360 -0.66 -0.11 11.93
N LEU A 361 -0.85 0.50 10.75
CA LEU A 361 -0.24 1.77 10.39
C LEU A 361 -1.33 2.83 10.23
N PHE A 362 -1.33 3.84 11.10
CA PHE A 362 -2.30 4.93 11.08
C PHE A 362 -1.76 6.09 10.26
N ALA A 363 -2.62 6.68 9.42
CA ALA A 363 -2.28 7.78 8.55
C ALA A 363 -3.34 8.88 8.59
N ASP A 364 -2.91 10.10 8.24
CA ASP A 364 -3.82 11.22 8.00
C ASP A 364 -4.53 11.11 6.63
N GLN A 365 -5.34 12.11 6.28
CA GLN A 365 -6.07 12.16 5.02
C GLN A 365 -5.16 12.23 3.78
N SER A 366 -3.92 12.71 3.91
CA SER A 366 -2.94 12.75 2.83
C SER A 366 -2.19 11.42 2.65
N GLY A 367 -2.39 10.46 3.55
CA GLY A 367 -1.67 9.20 3.60
C GLY A 367 -0.35 9.28 4.37
N ALA A 368 -0.06 10.39 5.05
CA ALA A 368 1.16 10.52 5.85
C ALA A 368 1.03 9.70 7.15
N PRO A 369 2.02 8.89 7.53
CA PRO A 369 1.93 8.05 8.71
C PRO A 369 2.03 8.88 10.01
N LEU A 370 1.12 8.62 10.95
CA LEU A 370 1.02 9.31 12.24
C LEU A 370 1.42 8.44 13.43
N GLY A 371 1.29 7.12 13.30
CA GLY A 371 1.62 6.17 14.36
C GLY A 371 1.45 4.74 13.88
N ARG A 372 2.07 3.79 14.58
CA ARG A 372 1.95 2.38 14.26
C ARG A 372 1.94 1.52 15.51
N ALA A 373 1.35 0.33 15.41
CA ALA A 373 1.50 -0.70 16.42
C ALA A 373 1.93 -2.00 15.75
N THR A 374 2.92 -2.67 16.30
CA THR A 374 3.52 -3.90 15.75
C THR A 374 3.55 -4.98 16.82
N SER A 375 3.02 -6.17 16.52
CA SER A 375 3.11 -7.32 17.42
C SER A 375 4.50 -7.95 17.42
N THR A 376 4.76 -8.78 18.42
CA THR A 376 5.83 -9.79 18.32
C THR A 376 5.46 -10.86 17.29
N ALA A 377 6.46 -11.59 16.78
CA ALA A 377 6.23 -12.64 15.80
C ALA A 377 5.37 -13.77 16.41
N GLY A 378 4.35 -14.21 15.69
CA GLY A 378 3.46 -15.29 16.14
C GLY A 378 2.48 -14.93 17.26
N ALA A 379 2.43 -13.67 17.70
CA ALA A 379 1.47 -13.22 18.72
C ALA A 379 0.01 -13.41 18.27
N GLY A 380 -0.24 -13.30 16.96
CA GLY A 380 -1.55 -13.52 16.36
C GLY A 380 -2.52 -12.36 16.45
N GLU A 381 -2.20 -11.32 17.21
CA GLU A 381 -3.01 -10.13 17.37
C GLU A 381 -2.13 -8.89 17.58
N VAL A 382 -2.60 -7.74 17.10
CA VAL A 382 -2.10 -6.41 17.42
C VAL A 382 -3.30 -5.47 17.60
N SER A 383 -3.17 -4.51 18.51
CA SER A 383 -4.19 -3.48 18.70
C SER A 383 -3.56 -2.14 19.03
N ALA A 384 -4.27 -1.06 18.72
CA ALA A 384 -3.94 0.30 19.12
C ALA A 384 -5.14 1.23 18.98
N ASP A 385 -5.15 2.30 19.76
CA ASP A 385 -6.08 3.41 19.56
C ASP A 385 -5.58 4.34 18.46
N ALA A 386 -6.47 4.77 17.57
CA ALA A 386 -6.12 5.68 16.49
C ALA A 386 -5.60 7.02 17.06
N PRO A 387 -4.39 7.48 16.67
CA PRO A 387 -3.81 8.70 17.21
C PRO A 387 -4.55 9.96 16.74
N PRO A 388 -4.32 11.13 17.37
CA PRO A 388 -4.87 12.41 16.90
C PRO A 388 -4.54 12.66 15.43
N GLY A 389 -5.56 13.04 14.65
CA GLY A 389 -5.43 13.30 13.21
C GLY A 389 -5.46 12.05 12.32
N ALA A 390 -5.53 10.84 12.88
CA ALA A 390 -5.68 9.62 12.09
C ALA A 390 -7.05 9.56 11.43
N VAL A 391 -7.03 9.24 10.15
CA VAL A 391 -8.19 9.14 9.27
C VAL A 391 -8.29 7.77 8.64
N LEU A 392 -7.14 7.11 8.44
CA LEU A 392 -7.05 5.78 7.87
C LEU A 392 -6.15 4.87 8.72
N VAL A 393 -6.41 3.56 8.68
CA VAL A 393 -5.56 2.52 9.24
C VAL A 393 -5.30 1.42 8.22
N SER A 394 -4.03 1.15 7.92
CA SER A 394 -3.60 0.06 7.05
C SER A 394 -3.33 -1.19 7.89
N ALA A 395 -4.01 -2.29 7.54
CA ALA A 395 -3.78 -3.61 8.15
C ALA A 395 -2.63 -4.33 7.43
N GLN A 396 -1.59 -4.69 8.17
CA GLN A 396 -0.33 -5.19 7.62
C GLN A 396 0.22 -6.40 8.38
N ALA A 397 1.08 -7.17 7.72
CA ALA A 397 1.91 -8.20 8.31
C ALA A 397 3.34 -8.06 7.79
N VAL A 398 4.28 -7.84 8.71
CA VAL A 398 5.71 -7.87 8.41
C VAL A 398 6.16 -9.31 8.43
N LEU A 399 6.74 -9.75 7.33
CA LEU A 399 7.11 -11.13 7.07
C LEU A 399 8.58 -11.37 7.39
N ASP A 400 8.87 -12.61 7.72
CA ASP A 400 10.19 -13.21 7.83
C ASP A 400 10.64 -13.82 6.49
N THR A 401 11.94 -14.13 6.42
CA THR A 401 12.54 -14.77 5.25
C THR A 401 11.97 -16.18 5.03
N SER A 402 11.47 -16.46 3.83
CA SER A 402 11.01 -17.81 3.44
C SER A 402 11.00 -17.99 1.93
N SER A 403 11.61 -19.07 1.45
CA SER A 403 11.50 -19.51 0.06
C SER A 403 10.23 -20.34 -0.22
N ALA A 404 9.56 -20.82 0.83
CA ALA A 404 8.38 -21.66 0.71
C ALA A 404 7.12 -20.83 0.41
N VAL A 405 6.15 -21.47 -0.27
CA VAL A 405 4.81 -20.91 -0.42
C VAL A 405 4.09 -20.97 0.93
N ARG A 406 3.62 -19.82 1.42
CA ARG A 406 2.92 -19.71 2.70
C ARG A 406 1.53 -19.12 2.50
N VAL A 407 0.53 -19.76 3.11
CA VAL A 407 -0.86 -19.33 3.10
C VAL A 407 -1.00 -18.09 3.98
N ILE A 408 -1.64 -17.03 3.48
CA ILE A 408 -1.90 -15.81 4.27
C ILE A 408 -2.80 -16.14 5.46
N GLY A 409 -3.83 -16.94 5.23
CA GLY A 409 -4.69 -17.49 6.28
C GLY A 409 -5.87 -16.60 6.67
N ALA A 410 -6.61 -17.04 7.69
CA ALA A 410 -7.80 -16.33 8.15
C ALA A 410 -7.43 -15.09 8.98
N ALA A 411 -8.09 -13.97 8.72
CA ALA A 411 -7.78 -12.68 9.35
C ALA A 411 -9.05 -11.93 9.78
N GLU A 412 -8.91 -11.05 10.76
CA GLU A 412 -9.96 -10.21 11.33
C GLU A 412 -9.43 -8.80 11.54
N LEU A 413 -10.12 -7.80 11.00
CA LEU A 413 -9.93 -6.39 11.33
C LEU A 413 -11.21 -5.89 11.99
N SER A 414 -11.14 -5.40 13.23
CA SER A 414 -12.31 -5.01 14.02
C SER A 414 -12.05 -3.75 14.84
N TYR A 415 -13.12 -3.04 15.20
CA TYR A 415 -13.09 -1.94 16.18
C TYR A 415 -13.56 -2.39 17.59
N ALA A 416 -13.46 -3.70 17.83
CA ALA A 416 -13.76 -4.37 19.07
C ALA A 416 -12.77 -5.52 19.28
N PRO A 417 -12.42 -5.87 20.53
CA PRO A 417 -11.53 -6.99 20.81
C PRO A 417 -12.03 -8.27 20.15
N PRO A 418 -11.15 -9.02 19.46
CA PRO A 418 -11.56 -10.21 18.75
C PRO A 418 -12.05 -11.28 19.72
N THR A 419 -13.12 -11.97 19.34
CA THR A 419 -13.61 -13.13 20.10
C THR A 419 -12.79 -14.36 19.77
N GLY A 420 -12.50 -15.23 20.75
CA GLY A 420 -11.79 -16.50 20.50
C GLY A 420 -12.44 -17.36 19.40
N GLY A 421 -11.66 -18.26 18.79
CA GLY A 421 -12.13 -19.17 17.74
C GLY A 421 -11.66 -18.81 16.33
N LEU A 422 -12.35 -19.24 15.28
CA LEU A 422 -12.02 -18.82 13.91
C LEU A 422 -12.50 -17.38 13.67
N PRO A 423 -11.72 -16.51 13.01
CA PRO A 423 -12.18 -15.19 12.58
C PRO A 423 -13.58 -15.24 11.96
N PRO A 424 -14.50 -14.34 12.33
CA PRO A 424 -15.80 -14.26 11.68
C PRO A 424 -15.60 -13.92 10.20
N LEU A 425 -16.56 -14.32 9.37
CA LEU A 425 -16.53 -13.96 7.95
C LEU A 425 -16.59 -12.44 7.83
N GLY A 426 -15.73 -11.88 6.98
CA GLY A 426 -15.69 -10.45 6.72
C GLY A 426 -16.99 -9.91 6.15
N ASP A 427 -17.55 -8.89 6.79
CA ASP A 427 -18.68 -8.12 6.24
C ASP A 427 -18.19 -6.88 5.46
N GLY A 428 -16.93 -6.49 5.62
CA GLY A 428 -16.33 -5.34 4.95
C GLY A 428 -16.64 -4.01 5.66
N CYS A 429 -15.86 -2.98 5.36
CA CYS A 429 -16.19 -1.58 5.64
C CYS A 429 -16.49 -0.89 4.30
N PRO A 430 -17.75 -0.83 3.87
CA PRO A 430 -18.09 -0.23 2.59
C PRO A 430 -18.01 1.29 2.62
N THR A 431 -17.52 1.85 1.53
CA THR A 431 -17.73 3.24 1.15
C THR A 431 -19.03 3.32 0.34
N TYR A 432 -19.86 4.33 0.57
CA TYR A 432 -21.18 4.49 -0.01
C TYR A 432 -21.32 5.80 -0.79
N SER A 433 -22.27 5.80 -1.73
CA SER A 433 -22.90 7.01 -2.26
C SER A 433 -24.37 6.99 -1.84
N ILE A 434 -24.86 8.10 -1.28
CA ILE A 434 -26.26 8.25 -0.88
C ILE A 434 -27.09 8.48 -2.15
N THR A 435 -28.09 7.64 -2.38
CA THR A 435 -28.94 7.68 -3.58
C THR A 435 -30.31 8.27 -3.33
N SER A 436 -30.80 8.22 -2.09
CA SER A 436 -32.05 8.84 -1.67
C SER A 436 -32.05 9.12 -0.16
N MET A 437 -32.91 10.05 0.24
CA MET A 437 -33.16 10.41 1.63
C MET A 437 -34.66 10.63 1.81
N ASP A 438 -35.23 10.01 2.84
CA ASP A 438 -36.59 10.25 3.32
C ASP A 438 -36.52 11.01 4.65
N ASP A 439 -37.23 12.13 4.77
CA ASP A 439 -37.38 12.91 6.02
C ASP A 439 -38.86 12.97 6.39
N ALA A 440 -39.17 12.60 7.63
CA ALA A 440 -40.51 12.69 8.18
C ALA A 440 -40.47 13.27 9.62
N PRO A 441 -41.44 14.13 9.98
CA PRO A 441 -41.56 14.59 11.35
C PRO A 441 -41.85 13.42 12.29
N SER A 442 -41.18 13.40 13.45
CA SER A 442 -41.53 12.54 14.59
C SER A 442 -42.12 13.42 15.71
N TRP A 443 -42.16 12.92 16.95
CA TRP A 443 -42.48 13.73 18.12
C TRP A 443 -41.43 14.83 18.30
N LEU A 444 -41.85 16.09 18.40
CA LEU A 444 -40.91 17.22 18.55
C LEU A 444 -40.08 17.07 19.85
N PRO A 445 -38.76 17.36 19.83
CA PRO A 445 -37.95 17.91 18.73
C PRO A 445 -37.37 16.89 17.74
N TYR A 446 -37.75 15.62 17.80
CA TYR A 446 -37.13 14.52 17.08
C TYR A 446 -37.66 14.37 15.65
N ARG A 447 -36.85 13.75 14.79
CA ARG A 447 -37.21 13.47 13.39
C ARG A 447 -36.90 12.04 13.00
N SER A 448 -37.60 11.53 12.01
CA SER A 448 -37.31 10.24 11.40
C SER A 448 -36.62 10.47 10.06
N ILE A 449 -35.54 9.73 9.81
CA ILE A 449 -34.79 9.82 8.56
C ILE A 449 -34.52 8.42 8.00
N GLY A 450 -34.65 8.28 6.69
CA GLY A 450 -34.27 7.11 5.93
C GLY A 450 -33.18 7.47 4.92
N LEU A 451 -32.16 6.63 4.79
CA LEU A 451 -31.11 6.77 3.78
C LEU A 451 -31.05 5.49 2.95
N GLU A 452 -31.13 5.61 1.62
CA GLU A 452 -30.70 4.55 0.72
C GLU A 452 -29.34 4.88 0.14
N MET A 453 -28.46 3.87 0.15
CA MET A 453 -27.08 4.01 -0.26
C MET A 453 -26.66 2.86 -1.16
N VAL A 454 -25.67 3.11 -2.01
CA VAL A 454 -25.03 2.10 -2.84
C VAL A 454 -23.54 2.03 -2.54
N GLU A 455 -23.01 0.81 -2.34
CA GLU A 455 -21.57 0.63 -2.16
C GLU A 455 -20.81 1.08 -3.40
N VAL A 456 -19.82 1.96 -3.21
CA VAL A 456 -18.92 2.44 -4.25
C VAL A 456 -17.58 1.73 -4.11
N ARG A 457 -16.91 1.57 -5.24
CA ARG A 457 -15.54 1.05 -5.33
C ARG A 457 -14.74 2.03 -6.15
N SER A 458 -13.46 2.19 -5.84
CA SER A 458 -12.66 3.09 -6.64
C SER A 458 -12.47 2.48 -8.04
N ASN A 459 -12.55 3.35 -9.03
CA ASN A 459 -12.08 3.06 -10.40
C ASN A 459 -10.55 3.21 -10.51
N ALA A 460 -9.87 3.60 -9.41
CA ALA A 460 -8.46 3.94 -9.37
C ALA A 460 -7.60 2.67 -9.52
N THR A 461 -7.24 2.39 -10.77
CA THR A 461 -6.22 1.44 -11.25
C THR A 461 -6.33 0.01 -10.72
N ARG A 462 -7.06 -0.78 -11.52
CA ARG A 462 -6.71 -2.19 -11.77
C ARG A 462 -5.32 -2.32 -12.35
#